data_AF-A0A4P6EWZ0-F1
#
_entry.id   AF-A0A4P6EWZ0-F1
#
_cell.length_a   1.000
_cell.length_b   1.000
_cell.length_c   1.000
_cell.angle_alpha   90.00
_cell.angle_beta   90.00
_cell.angle_gamma   90.00
#
_symmetry.space_group_name_H-M   'P 1'
#
loop_
_entity.id
_entity.type
_entity.pdbx_description
1 polymer ?
#
loop_
_entity_poly.entity_id
_entity_poly.type
_entity_poly.pdbx_seq_one_letter_code
_entity_poly.pdbx_strand_id
1 'polypeptide(L)' 'MMKIVTFKKRSIPVYYPVDQSMSVERFNDKLRELEMNFDFRKKWKRIKSVEMVRDVAILQYNDGTKLYLEVS' A
#
# COMPACT_ATOMS: atom_id res chain seq x y z
N MET A 1 -2.35 -7.85 12.15
CA MET A 1 -3.28 -8.45 11.16
C MET A 1 -2.68 -8.36 9.77
N MET A 2 -3.11 -9.25 8.86
CA MET A 2 -2.69 -9.25 7.46
C MET A 2 -3.92 -9.28 6.56
N LYS A 3 -3.96 -8.46 5.51
CA LYS A 3 -4.99 -8.47 4.47
C LYS A 3 -4.32 -8.41 3.11
N ILE A 4 -4.86 -9.14 2.13
CA ILE A 4 -4.39 -9.03 0.75
C ILE A 4 -5.11 -7.85 0.10
N VAL A 5 -4.34 -6.88 -0.41
CA VAL A 5 -4.87 -5.78 -1.22
C VAL A 5 -4.52 -6.01 -2.67
N THR A 6 -5.52 -5.93 -3.54
CA THR A 6 -5.36 -6.05 -4.99
C THR A 6 -5.45 -4.68 -5.62
N PHE A 7 -4.40 -4.28 -6.33
CA PHE A 7 -4.41 -3.09 -7.16
C PHE A 7 -4.07 -3.48 -8.60
N LYS A 8 -5.01 -3.19 -9.51
CA LYS A 8 -4.99 -3.67 -10.89
C LYS A 8 -4.82 -5.20 -10.95
N LYS A 9 -3.71 -5.68 -11.51
CA LYS A 9 -3.42 -7.11 -11.72
C LYS A 9 -2.49 -7.71 -10.66
N ARG A 10 -2.18 -6.96 -9.59
CA ARG A 10 -1.22 -7.40 -8.56
C ARG A 10 -1.86 -7.33 -7.18
N SER A 11 -1.77 -8.45 -6.48
CA SER A 11 -2.16 -8.59 -5.08
C SER A 11 -0.91 -8.60 -4.21
N ILE A 12 -0.91 -7.80 -3.15
CA ILE A 12 0.20 -7.74 -2.19
C ILE A 12 -0.32 -7.84 -0.76
N PRO A 13 0.46 -8.46 0.15
CA PRO A 13 0.11 -8.49 1.56
C PRO A 13 0.28 -7.11 2.19
N VAL A 14 -0.74 -6.71 2.94
CA VAL A 14 -0.77 -5.49 3.76
C VAL A 14 -0.85 -5.91 5.22
N TYR A 15 0.14 -5.48 6.00
CA TYR A 15 0.24 -5.73 7.43
C TYR A 15 -0.21 -4.48 8.18
N TYR A 16 -1.02 -4.65 9.22
CA TYR A 16 -1.56 -3.54 10.00
C TYR A 16 -1.88 -3.98 11.44
N PRO A 17 -1.77 -3.08 12.44
CA PRO A 17 -2.26 -3.33 13.81
C PRO A 17 -3.77 -3.60 13.86
N VAL A 18 -4.24 -4.30 14.89
CA VAL A 18 -5.67 -4.71 15.02
C VAL A 18 -6.62 -3.52 14.90
N ASP A 19 -6.26 -2.38 15.49
CA ASP A 19 -7.12 -1.18 15.57
C ASP A 19 -7.00 -0.25 14.35
N GLN A 20 -6.31 -0.68 13.27
CA GLN A 20 -6.05 0.15 12.08
C GLN A 20 -6.72 -0.38 10.81
N SER A 21 -7.85 -1.07 10.93
CA SER A 21 -8.65 -1.50 9.77
C SER A 21 -9.08 -0.33 8.89
N MET A 22 -9.47 0.80 9.49
CA MET A 22 -9.84 2.04 8.79
C MET A 22 -8.70 2.59 7.93
N SER A 23 -7.46 2.53 8.41
CA SER A 23 -6.29 2.97 7.63
C SER A 23 -6.10 2.13 6.36
N VAL A 24 -6.45 0.84 6.40
CA VAL A 24 -6.40 -0.04 5.22
C VAL A 24 -7.50 0.32 4.23
N GLU A 25 -8.67 0.76 4.69
CA GLU A 25 -9.73 1.27 3.81
C GLU A 25 -9.29 2.55 3.10
N ARG A 26 -8.78 3.52 3.86
CA ARG A 26 -8.20 4.75 3.29
C ARG A 26 -7.05 4.48 2.31
N PHE A 27 -6.21 3.49 2.61
CA PHE A 27 -5.18 3.05 1.67
C PHE A 27 -5.77 2.55 0.35
N ASN A 28 -6.86 1.78 0.37
CA ASN A 28 -7.52 1.35 -0.86
C ASN A 28 -8.07 2.54 -1.66
N ASP A 29 -8.65 3.53 -0.99
CA ASP A 29 -9.12 4.75 -1.67
C ASP A 29 -7.96 5.54 -2.25
N LYS A 30 -6.85 5.65 -1.52
CA LYS A 30 -5.62 6.28 -2.03
C LYS A 30 -5.06 5.58 -3.26
N LEU A 31 -5.13 4.25 -3.31
CA LEU A 31 -4.73 3.49 -4.48
C LEU A 31 -5.62 3.80 -5.69
N ARG A 32 -6.94 4.00 -5.49
CA ARG A 32 -7.86 4.43 -6.55
C ARG A 32 -7.51 5.81 -7.09
N GLU A 33 -7.14 6.76 -6.23
CA GLU A 33 -6.66 8.08 -6.68
C GLU A 33 -5.40 7.97 -7.55
N LEU A 34 -4.50 7.07 -7.17
CA LEU A 34 -3.23 6.84 -7.88
C LEU A 34 -3.37 5.93 -9.10
N GLU A 35 -4.59 5.55 -9.48
CA GLU A 35 -4.86 4.62 -10.57
C GLU A 35 -4.35 5.12 -11.92
N MET A 36 -4.38 6.44 -12.14
CA MET A 36 -3.90 7.09 -13.36
C MET A 36 -2.46 7.59 -13.23
N ASN A 37 -1.83 7.48 -12.06
CA ASN A 37 -0.45 7.89 -11.86
C ASN A 37 0.52 6.84 -12.40
N PHE A 38 1.15 7.14 -13.54
CA PHE A 38 2.04 6.22 -14.24
C PHE A 38 3.30 5.85 -13.44
N ASP A 39 3.90 6.82 -12.76
CA ASP A 39 5.11 6.59 -11.96
C ASP A 39 4.83 5.72 -10.75
N PHE A 40 3.71 5.96 -10.07
CA PHE A 40 3.25 5.09 -8.99
C PHE A 40 2.99 3.67 -9.49
N ARG A 41 2.33 3.51 -10.65
CA ARG A 41 2.09 2.18 -11.23
C ARG A 41 3.37 1.43 -11.56
N LYS A 42 4.43 2.12 -12.03
CA LYS A 42 5.76 1.51 -12.23
C LYS A 42 6.34 1.04 -10.91
N LYS A 43 6.32 1.90 -9.89
CA LYS A 43 6.78 1.58 -8.53
C LYS A 43 6.01 0.40 -7.95
N TRP A 44 4.68 0.35 -8.11
CA TRP A 44 3.80 -0.69 -7.59
C TRP A 44 4.18 -2.10 -8.02
N LYS A 45 4.62 -2.26 -9.27
CA LYS A 45 5.06 -3.55 -9.80
C LYS A 45 6.27 -4.15 -9.08
N ARG A 46 7.01 -3.37 -8.30
CA ARG A 46 8.21 -3.79 -7.57
C ARG A 46 7.98 -3.97 -6.07
N ILE A 47 6.79 -3.65 -5.58
CA ILE A 47 6.46 -3.70 -4.15
C ILE A 47 6.21 -5.13 -3.72
N LYS A 48 6.87 -5.53 -2.64
CA LYS A 48 6.77 -6.84 -2.01
C LYS A 48 5.60 -6.91 -1.05
N SER A 49 5.48 -5.90 -0.20
CA SER A 49 4.51 -5.83 0.90
C SER A 49 4.25 -4.38 1.27
N VAL A 50 3.17 -4.16 2.02
CA VAL A 50 2.86 -2.87 2.62
C VAL A 50 2.69 -3.06 4.12
N GLU A 51 3.20 -2.11 4.89
CA GLU A 51 2.98 -2.01 6.32
C GLU A 51 2.26 -0.70 6.60
N MET A 52 1.09 -0.79 7.23
CA MET A 52 0.32 0.36 7.66
C MET A 52 0.74 0.78 9.06
N VAL A 53 1.10 2.05 9.20
CA VAL A 53 1.41 2.67 10.48
C VAL A 53 0.65 3.98 10.56
N ARG A 54 -0.46 3.97 11.32
CA ARG A 54 -1.38 5.11 11.47
C ARG A 54 -1.92 5.53 10.09
N ASP A 55 -1.62 6.74 9.64
CA ASP A 55 -2.06 7.29 8.35
C ASP A 55 -0.97 7.22 7.27
N VAL A 56 0.05 6.37 7.46
CA VAL A 56 1.13 6.17 6.50
C VAL A 56 1.19 4.70 6.07
N ALA A 57 1.17 4.49 4.76
CA ALA A 57 1.47 3.21 4.13
C ALA A 57 2.97 3.18 3.79
N ILE A 58 3.69 2.21 4.36
CA ILE A 58 5.10 1.95 4.08
C ILE A 58 5.17 0.81 3.07
N LEU A 59 5.46 1.15 1.82
CA LEU A 59 5.56 0.20 0.73
C LEU A 59 7.00 -0.30 0.62
N GLN A 60 7.22 -1.59 0.89
CA GLN A 60 8.54 -2.21 0.89
C GLN A 60 8.86 -2.82 -0.48
N TYR A 61 10.04 -2.54 -1.00
CA TYR A 61 10.54 -3.12 -2.25
C TYR A 61 11.38 -4.37 -1.98
N ASN A 62 11.60 -5.17 -3.02
CA ASN A 62 12.45 -6.36 -2.94
C ASN A 62 13.93 -6.04 -2.65
N ASP A 63 14.39 -4.83 -3.00
CA ASP A 63 15.75 -4.35 -2.77
C ASP A 63 15.95 -3.74 -1.36
N GLY A 64 14.92 -3.79 -0.51
CA GLY A 64 14.96 -3.25 0.85
C GLY A 64 14.64 -1.76 0.95
N THR A 65 14.50 -1.04 -0.18
CA THR A 65 14.06 0.35 -0.15
C THR A 65 12.60 0.46 0.28
N LYS A 66 12.18 1.66 0.73
CA LYS A 66 10.83 1.95 1.21
C LYS A 66 10.29 3.19 0.53
N LEU A 67 9.01 3.15 0.14
CA LEU A 67 8.24 4.32 -0.25
C LEU A 67 7.23 4.60 0.85
N TYR A 68 7.13 5.86 1.26
CA TYR A 68 6.15 6.31 2.24
C TYR A 68 5.02 7.00 1.49
N LEU A 69 3.78 6.60 1.79
CA LEU A 69 2.58 7.17 1.19
C LEU A 69 1.61 7.56 2.29
N GLU A 70 1.22 8.81 2.33
CA GLU A 70 0.16 9.29 3.21
C GLU A 70 -1.21 8.85 2.67
N VAL A 71 -2.06 8.36 3.57
CA VAL A 71 -3.41 7.86 3.28
C VAL A 71 -4.49 8.67 3.99
N SER A 72 -4.19 9.87 4.48
CA SER A 72 -5.16 10.81 5.07
C SER A 72 -6.11 11.39 4.03
#